data_AF-A0A9P0QBE4-F1
#
_entry.id   AF-A0A9P0QBE4-F1
#
_cell.length_a   1.000
_cell.length_b   1.000
_cell.length_c   1.000
_cell.angle_alpha   90.00
_cell.angle_beta   90.00
_cell.angle_gamma   90.00
#
_symmetry.space_group_name_H-M   'P 1'
#
loop_
_entity.id
_entity.type
_entity.pdbx_description
1 polymer ?
#
loop_
_entity_poly.entity_id
_entity_poly.type
_entity_poly.pdbx_seq_one_letter_code
_entity_poly.pdbx_strand_id
1 'polypeptide(L)'
;MCLLCNKVLGNDAMKPSKLQDYLRRCHPDKTEKDLKYFQTLKDKFHKRHTLDRMFDSTSQRNDDAKSGKPHTIGDKLILPAVEEVLKTVLHKPASDIIKRTPLSNNTERRIDEMSSDIESFLCNYLQTTHFSIQLDESTLPDNAALLFAYVRFIMNQEIYEVLLFARTFITVTKGESIFHVLKDYFIEKAIPLSNIISVATDGSPAMVLRYRGCISYLKQNVSGVLAIHCVIHRQHLVAKNLSVRFHESLHLVIDAINRIRSNALNTRLFAQL
;
A
#
# COMPACT_ATOMS: atom_id res chain seq x y z
N MET A 1 28.65 27.65 2.55
CA MET A 1 27.91 27.84 3.81
C MET A 1 28.84 28.50 4.82
N CYS A 2 28.38 29.53 5.53
CA CYS A 2 29.15 30.14 6.62
C CYS A 2 29.13 29.23 7.85
N LEU A 3 30.29 28.86 8.39
CA LEU A 3 30.41 27.97 9.56
C LEU A 3 30.12 28.67 10.89
N LEU A 4 30.02 30.00 10.92
CA LEU A 4 29.72 30.79 12.12
C LEU A 4 28.21 30.94 12.37
N CYS A 5 27.41 31.01 11.30
CA CYS A 5 25.96 31.22 11.39
C CYS A 5 25.11 30.24 10.57
N ASN A 6 25.74 29.22 9.98
CA ASN A 6 25.10 28.19 9.15
C ASN A 6 24.30 28.71 7.93
N LYS A 7 24.51 29.98 7.54
CA LYS A 7 23.82 30.56 6.38
C LYS A 7 24.47 30.06 5.08
N VAL A 8 23.64 29.61 4.13
CA VAL A 8 24.09 29.29 2.77
C VAL A 8 24.30 30.61 2.03
N LEU A 9 25.51 30.79 1.50
CA LEU A 9 25.87 31.95 0.68
C LEU A 9 25.76 31.54 -0.78
N GLY A 10 25.18 32.40 -1.62
CA GLY A 10 25.15 32.18 -3.07
C GLY A 10 26.56 32.24 -3.67
N ASN A 11 26.73 31.67 -4.86
CA ASN A 11 28.03 31.56 -5.54
C ASN A 11 28.71 32.93 -5.73
N ASP A 12 27.93 33.98 -6.03
CA ASP A 12 28.44 35.34 -6.18
C ASP A 12 29.00 35.95 -4.90
N ALA A 13 28.61 35.45 -3.73
CA ALA A 13 29.07 35.91 -2.43
C ALA A 13 30.34 35.17 -1.96
N MET A 14 30.85 34.19 -2.72
CA MET A 14 32.09 33.46 -2.42
C MET A 14 33.37 34.15 -2.89
N LYS A 15 33.26 35.31 -3.56
CA LYS A 15 34.43 36.09 -3.97
C LYS A 15 35.19 36.62 -2.72
N PRO A 16 36.53 36.63 -2.70
CA PRO A 16 37.32 36.98 -1.52
C PRO A 16 36.95 38.33 -0.87
N SER A 17 36.76 39.37 -1.69
CA SER A 17 36.35 40.70 -1.23
C SER A 17 34.98 40.67 -0.55
N LYS A 18 34.01 39.96 -1.13
CA LYS A 18 32.66 39.83 -0.59
C LYS A 18 32.59 38.96 0.66
N LEU A 19 33.45 37.95 0.79
CA LEU A 19 33.58 37.15 2.01
C LEU A 19 34.17 37.98 3.15
N GLN A 20 35.14 38.85 2.86
CA GLN A 20 35.72 39.75 3.84
C GLN A 20 34.70 40.80 4.32
N ASP A 21 33.93 41.38 3.40
CA ASP A 21 32.83 42.28 3.73
C ASP A 21 31.73 41.58 4.54
N TYR A 22 31.39 40.34 4.16
CA TYR A 22 30.43 39.52 4.88
C TYR A 22 30.90 39.22 6.31
N LEU A 23 32.18 38.88 6.50
CA LEU A 23 32.76 38.65 7.82
C LEU A 23 32.69 39.93 8.67
N ARG A 24 33.06 41.09 8.11
CA ARG A 24 32.99 42.38 8.80
C ARG A 24 31.58 42.79 9.19
N ARG A 25 30.60 42.56 8.32
CA ARG A 25 29.22 42.97 8.53
C ARG A 25 28.43 42.03 9.44
N CYS A 26 28.62 40.73 9.30
CA CYS A 26 27.83 39.72 10.02
C CYS A 26 28.53 39.14 11.25
N HIS A 27 29.87 39.20 11.30
CA HIS A 27 30.68 38.64 12.38
C HIS A 27 31.83 39.59 12.77
N PRO A 28 31.52 40.85 13.16
CA PRO A 28 32.54 41.86 13.46
C PRO A 28 33.50 41.41 14.57
N ASP A 29 32.99 40.66 15.54
CA ASP A 29 33.73 40.07 16.67
C ASP A 29 34.70 38.94 16.27
N LYS A 30 34.67 38.49 15.02
CA LYS A 30 35.52 37.42 14.48
C LYS A 30 36.47 37.90 13.38
N THR A 31 36.51 39.19 13.08
CA THR A 31 37.35 39.77 12.02
C THR A 31 38.85 39.71 12.32
N GLU A 32 39.24 39.77 13.59
CA GLU A 32 40.64 39.70 14.05
C GLU A 32 41.12 38.28 14.35
N LYS A 33 40.29 37.26 14.07
CA LYS A 33 40.68 35.86 14.32
C LYS A 33 41.65 35.38 13.24
N ASP A 34 42.63 34.59 13.69
CA ASP A 34 43.67 34.05 12.83
C ASP A 34 43.16 32.87 11.99
N LEU A 35 43.94 32.48 10.98
CA LEU A 35 43.64 31.35 10.11
C LEU A 35 43.42 30.05 10.91
N LYS A 36 44.17 29.87 12.01
CA LYS A 36 44.13 28.69 12.86
C LYS A 36 42.77 28.52 13.53
N TYR A 37 42.13 29.61 13.96
CA TYR A 37 40.76 29.60 14.46
C TYR A 37 39.77 29.03 13.43
N PHE A 38 39.82 29.51 12.19
CA PHE A 38 38.91 29.06 11.13
C PHE A 38 39.19 27.61 10.67
N GLN A 39 40.45 27.18 10.65
CA GLN A 39 40.81 25.78 10.41
C GLN A 39 40.24 24.87 11.49
N THR A 40 40.38 25.25 12.76
CA THR A 40 39.81 24.50 13.89
C THR A 40 38.28 24.41 13.80
N LEU A 41 37.62 25.50 13.36
CA LEU A 41 36.17 25.53 13.16
C LEU A 41 35.73 24.58 12.03
N LYS A 42 36.48 24.53 10.93
CA LYS A 42 36.27 23.59 9.83
C LYS A 42 36.44 22.15 10.28
N ASP A 43 37.48 21.84 11.06
CA ASP A 43 37.74 20.49 11.56
C ASP A 43 36.63 20.03 12.53
N LYS A 44 36.16 20.92 13.40
CA LYS A 44 35.00 20.65 14.28
C LYS A 44 33.73 20.38 13.47
N PHE A 45 33.54 21.09 12.36
CA PHE A 45 32.39 20.86 11.49
C PHE A 45 32.47 19.50 10.78
N HIS A 46 33.63 19.10 10.25
CA HIS A 46 33.81 17.79 9.61
C HIS A 46 33.79 16.60 10.58
N LYS A 47 34.17 16.82 11.84
CA LYS A 47 34.10 15.82 12.92
C LYS A 47 32.71 15.74 13.58
N ARG A 48 31.76 16.63 13.23
CA ARG A 48 30.42 16.59 13.78
C ARG A 48 29.69 15.35 13.30
N HIS A 49 29.16 14.55 14.24
CA HIS A 49 28.29 13.43 13.89
C HIS A 49 27.06 13.95 13.12
N THR A 50 26.89 13.46 11.91
CA THR A 50 25.73 13.70 11.05
C THR A 50 24.78 12.52 11.19
N LEU A 51 23.47 12.73 11.02
CA LEU A 51 22.48 11.66 11.15
C LEU A 51 22.82 10.46 10.24
N ASP A 52 23.25 10.70 9.00
CA ASP A 52 23.69 9.63 8.09
C ASP A 52 24.82 8.76 8.68
N ARG A 53 25.82 9.38 9.32
CA ARG A 53 26.94 8.67 9.96
C ARG A 53 26.57 7.91 11.23
N MET A 54 25.44 8.23 11.87
CA MET A 54 24.93 7.48 13.02
C MET A 54 24.19 6.20 12.59
N PHE A 55 23.68 6.14 11.36
CA PHE A 55 22.97 4.98 10.82
C PHE A 55 23.82 4.10 9.89
N ASP A 56 24.98 4.58 9.43
CA ASP A 56 25.90 3.79 8.60
C ASP A 56 26.42 2.53 9.30
N SER A 57 26.59 2.54 10.63
CA SER A 57 26.99 1.35 11.40
C SER A 57 25.90 0.28 11.53
N THR A 58 24.67 0.58 11.11
CA THR A 58 23.51 -0.31 11.28
C THR A 58 22.76 -0.55 9.97
N SER A 59 23.36 -0.19 8.84
CA SER A 59 22.76 -0.35 7.50
C SER A 59 22.80 -1.80 6.99
N GLN A 60 22.30 -2.76 7.78
CA GLN A 60 21.44 -3.76 7.17
C GLN A 60 20.16 -3.03 6.80
N ARG A 61 20.04 -2.70 5.51
CA ARG A 61 18.78 -2.25 4.90
C ARG A 61 17.69 -3.25 5.29
N ASN A 62 16.89 -2.88 6.27
CA ASN A 62 15.73 -3.66 6.67
C ASN A 62 14.61 -3.41 5.65
N ASP A 63 14.68 -4.14 4.53
CA ASP A 63 13.57 -4.38 3.61
C ASP A 63 12.48 -5.25 4.27
N ASP A 64 12.06 -4.91 5.50
CA ASP A 64 11.20 -5.78 6.29
C ASP A 64 9.76 -5.83 5.76
N ALA A 65 9.32 -4.82 4.98
CA ALA A 65 8.01 -4.83 4.34
C ALA A 65 7.86 -5.91 3.25
N LYS A 66 8.97 -6.43 2.69
CA LYS A 66 8.93 -7.48 1.66
C LYS A 66 9.17 -8.90 2.19
N SER A 67 9.50 -9.06 3.47
CA SER A 67 9.97 -10.35 4.03
C SER A 67 8.93 -11.15 4.82
N GLY A 68 7.68 -10.66 4.96
CA GLY A 68 6.59 -11.41 5.59
C GLY A 68 6.80 -11.73 7.07
N LYS A 69 7.71 -11.01 7.76
CA LYS A 69 7.99 -11.24 9.18
C LYS A 69 6.84 -10.76 10.08
N PRO A 70 6.69 -11.33 11.29
CA PRO A 70 5.66 -10.91 12.23
C PRO A 70 5.77 -9.42 12.57
N HIS A 71 4.63 -8.74 12.70
CA HIS A 71 4.54 -7.31 13.04
C HIS A 71 5.27 -6.92 14.33
N THR A 72 5.54 -7.90 15.21
CA THR A 72 6.31 -7.75 16.46
C THR A 72 7.82 -7.57 16.27
N ILE A 73 8.36 -7.66 15.04
CA ILE A 73 9.80 -7.41 14.81
C ILE A 73 10.16 -5.93 14.95
N GLY A 74 9.22 -5.03 14.65
CA GLY A 74 9.37 -3.59 14.86
C GLY A 74 9.61 -3.25 16.34
N ASP A 75 8.95 -3.96 17.26
CA ASP A 75 9.17 -3.82 18.71
C ASP A 75 10.59 -4.19 19.13
N LYS A 76 11.20 -5.17 18.46
CA LYS A 76 12.53 -5.65 18.81
C LYS A 76 13.65 -4.82 18.20
N LEU A 77 13.41 -4.14 17.09
CA LEU A 77 14.42 -3.40 16.35
C LEU A 77 14.30 -1.88 16.52
N ILE A 78 13.08 -1.34 16.46
CA ILE A 78 12.84 0.10 16.46
C ILE A 78 12.83 0.65 17.88
N LEU A 79 12.22 -0.03 18.85
CA LEU A 79 12.17 0.45 20.24
C LEU A 79 13.56 0.64 20.87
N PRO A 80 14.51 -0.32 20.75
CA PRO A 80 15.85 -0.12 21.30
C PRO A 80 16.61 1.03 20.63
N ALA A 81 16.47 1.19 19.30
CA ALA A 81 17.11 2.27 18.57
C ALA A 81 16.54 3.65 18.97
N VAL A 82 15.22 3.76 19.10
CA VAL A 82 14.55 4.98 19.57
C VAL A 82 14.90 5.27 21.04
N GLU A 83 14.97 4.24 21.88
CA GLU A 83 15.43 4.36 23.27
C GLU A 83 16.84 4.94 23.35
N GLU A 84 17.76 4.43 22.54
CA GLU A 84 19.14 4.87 22.53
C GLU A 84 19.29 6.31 22.04
N VAL A 85 18.56 6.72 21.00
CA VAL A 85 18.52 8.12 20.53
C VAL A 85 17.95 9.04 21.62
N LEU A 86 16.87 8.65 22.30
CA LEU A 86 16.24 9.46 23.35
C LEU A 86 17.18 9.66 24.55
N LYS A 87 17.96 8.63 24.91
CA LYS A 87 18.96 8.70 25.99
C LYS A 87 20.19 9.51 25.59
N THR A 88 20.72 9.29 24.39
CA THR A 88 22.02 9.85 23.96
C THR A 88 21.91 11.27 23.41
N VAL A 89 20.86 11.56 22.62
CA VAL A 89 20.71 12.85 21.93
C VAL A 89 19.84 13.82 22.73
N LEU A 90 18.76 13.31 23.32
CA LEU A 90 17.75 14.14 23.99
C LEU A 90 17.88 14.14 25.52
N HIS A 91 18.75 13.29 26.09
CA HIS A 91 18.96 13.12 27.53
C HIS A 91 17.65 12.98 28.33
N LYS A 92 16.63 12.35 27.72
CA LYS A 92 15.33 12.13 28.34
C LYS A 92 15.15 10.65 28.70
N PRO A 93 14.48 10.33 29.81
CA PRO A 93 14.12 8.95 30.12
C PRO A 93 13.19 8.41 29.04
N ALA A 94 13.65 7.37 28.35
CA ALA A 94 12.92 6.78 27.23
C ALA A 94 11.59 6.12 27.65
N SER A 95 11.44 5.80 28.94
CA SER A 95 10.25 5.16 29.53
C SER A 95 8.96 5.91 29.23
N ASP A 96 8.98 7.24 29.18
CA ASP A 96 7.76 8.03 29.07
C ASP A 96 7.30 8.20 27.61
N ILE A 97 8.23 8.12 26.67
CA ILE A 97 7.96 8.25 25.23
C ILE A 97 7.67 6.87 24.62
N ILE A 98 8.38 5.83 25.04
CA ILE A 98 8.12 4.44 24.63
C ILE A 98 6.74 3.99 25.11
N LYS A 99 6.33 4.33 26.35
CA LYS A 99 4.97 4.06 26.83
C LYS A 99 3.88 4.81 26.04
N ARG A 100 4.20 5.97 25.47
CA ARG A 100 3.30 6.77 24.61
C ARG A 100 3.31 6.35 23.15
N THR A 101 4.24 5.48 22.75
CA THR A 101 4.33 4.94 21.40
C THR A 101 3.84 3.50 21.44
N PRO A 102 2.51 3.27 21.50
CA PRO A 102 1.98 1.92 21.53
C PRO A 102 2.28 1.25 20.18
N LEU A 103 3.26 0.35 20.17
CA LEU A 103 3.54 -0.50 19.01
C LEU A 103 2.82 -1.85 19.08
N SER A 104 2.18 -2.20 20.21
CA SER A 104 1.43 -3.46 20.35
C SER A 104 -0.09 -3.29 20.20
N ASN A 105 -0.70 -4.29 19.54
CA ASN A 105 -2.12 -4.65 19.39
C ASN A 105 -3.14 -3.59 18.92
N ASN A 106 -2.82 -2.30 18.87
CA ASN A 106 -3.65 -1.26 18.24
C ASN A 106 -3.31 -1.04 16.76
N THR A 107 -2.72 -2.04 16.10
CA THR A 107 -2.44 -2.02 14.65
C THR A 107 -3.71 -1.88 13.83
N GLU A 108 -4.86 -2.35 14.33
CA GLU A 108 -6.16 -2.22 13.66
C GLU A 108 -6.49 -0.76 13.37
N ARG A 109 -6.41 0.14 14.36
CA ARG A 109 -6.68 1.58 14.13
C ARG A 109 -5.79 2.19 13.05
N ARG A 110 -4.50 1.85 13.03
CA ARG A 110 -3.57 2.36 12.02
C ARG A 110 -3.84 1.76 10.64
N ILE A 111 -4.22 0.49 10.58
CA ILE A 111 -4.64 -0.18 9.35
C ILE A 111 -5.92 0.47 8.84
N ASP A 112 -6.89 0.74 9.70
CA ASP A 112 -8.16 1.38 9.37
C ASP A 112 -7.96 2.82 8.89
N GLU A 113 -7.12 3.61 9.57
CA GLU A 113 -6.76 4.97 9.15
C GLU A 113 -6.09 4.96 7.76
N MET A 114 -5.07 4.13 7.55
CA MET A 114 -4.41 4.02 6.25
C MET A 114 -5.35 3.48 5.17
N SER A 115 -6.19 2.50 5.51
CA SER A 115 -7.19 1.92 4.60
C SER A 115 -8.21 2.97 4.19
N SER A 116 -8.70 3.77 5.14
CA SER A 116 -9.60 4.90 4.88
C SER A 116 -8.96 5.94 3.98
N ASP A 117 -7.68 6.27 4.20
CA ASP A 117 -6.96 7.22 3.36
C ASP A 117 -6.78 6.69 1.92
N ILE A 118 -6.39 5.42 1.77
CA ILE A 118 -6.24 4.76 0.47
C ILE A 118 -7.59 4.67 -0.25
N GLU A 119 -8.64 4.26 0.46
CA GLU A 119 -10.00 4.17 -0.09
C GLU A 119 -10.48 5.55 -0.54
N SER A 120 -10.27 6.59 0.28
CA SER A 120 -10.65 7.96 -0.05
C SER A 120 -9.93 8.46 -1.30
N PHE A 121 -8.61 8.25 -1.38
CA PHE A 121 -7.82 8.57 -2.56
C PHE A 121 -8.36 7.86 -3.80
N LEU A 122 -8.56 6.54 -3.71
CA LEU A 122 -9.05 5.73 -4.83
C LEU A 122 -10.44 6.18 -5.28
N CYS A 123 -11.38 6.36 -4.35
CA CYS A 123 -12.73 6.80 -4.67
C CYS A 123 -12.74 8.16 -5.35
N ASN A 124 -11.99 9.14 -4.82
CA ASN A 124 -11.86 10.48 -5.42
C ASN A 124 -11.27 10.40 -6.85
N TYR A 125 -10.32 9.50 -7.07
CA TYR A 125 -9.75 9.26 -8.39
C TYR A 125 -10.78 8.68 -9.37
N LEU A 126 -11.54 7.66 -8.93
CA LEU A 126 -12.57 7.00 -9.74
C LEU A 126 -13.78 7.89 -10.05
N GLN A 127 -14.04 8.93 -9.24
CA GLN A 127 -15.07 9.93 -9.53
C GLN A 127 -14.82 10.70 -10.83
N THR A 128 -13.54 10.89 -11.19
CA THR A 128 -13.14 11.72 -12.34
C THR A 128 -12.51 10.94 -13.49
N THR A 129 -12.28 9.64 -13.30
CA THR A 129 -11.55 8.79 -14.25
C THR A 129 -12.39 7.62 -14.70
N HIS A 130 -12.23 7.21 -15.95
CA HIS A 130 -12.86 6.00 -16.48
C HIS A 130 -12.09 4.74 -16.06
N PHE A 131 -12.80 3.66 -15.74
CA PHE A 131 -12.18 2.43 -15.26
C PHE A 131 -12.98 1.17 -15.61
N SER A 132 -12.29 0.05 -15.61
CA SER A 132 -12.88 -1.28 -15.70
C SER A 132 -13.09 -1.85 -14.31
N ILE A 133 -14.13 -2.67 -14.14
CA ILE A 133 -14.42 -3.35 -12.87
C ILE A 133 -14.48 -4.85 -13.08
N GLN A 134 -13.95 -5.63 -12.13
CA GLN A 134 -14.13 -7.07 -12.05
C GLN A 134 -14.93 -7.39 -10.80
N LEU A 135 -16.00 -8.18 -10.97
CA LEU A 135 -16.87 -8.63 -9.89
C LEU A 135 -16.70 -10.14 -9.72
N ASP A 136 -16.43 -10.56 -8.49
CA ASP A 136 -16.28 -11.96 -8.13
C ASP A 136 -17.03 -12.25 -6.83
N GLU A 137 -17.71 -13.39 -6.79
CA GLU A 137 -18.45 -13.85 -5.62
C GLU A 137 -17.65 -14.96 -4.94
N SER A 138 -17.53 -14.88 -3.61
CA SER A 138 -16.92 -15.94 -2.81
C SER A 138 -17.80 -16.30 -1.62
N THR A 139 -17.75 -17.56 -1.21
CA THR A 139 -18.47 -18.07 -0.05
C THR A 139 -17.50 -18.29 1.11
N LEU A 140 -17.78 -17.67 2.25
CA LEU A 140 -17.09 -17.87 3.51
C LEU A 140 -17.53 -19.19 4.19
N PRO A 141 -16.73 -19.74 5.13
CA PRO A 141 -17.04 -21.01 5.81
C PRO A 141 -18.34 -21.02 6.61
N ASP A 142 -18.86 -19.86 6.98
CA ASP A 142 -20.13 -19.66 7.69
C ASP A 142 -21.34 -19.53 6.74
N ASN A 143 -21.17 -19.89 5.46
CA ASN A 143 -22.14 -19.69 4.37
C ASN A 143 -22.47 -18.22 4.06
N ALA A 144 -21.75 -17.25 4.63
CA ALA A 144 -21.85 -15.87 4.18
C ALA A 144 -21.23 -15.74 2.78
N ALA A 145 -21.89 -15.04 1.88
CA ALA A 145 -21.32 -14.71 0.59
C ALA A 145 -20.71 -13.29 0.63
N LEU A 146 -19.59 -13.11 -0.07
CA LEU A 146 -18.88 -11.85 -0.25
C LEU A 146 -18.85 -11.48 -1.73
N LEU A 147 -19.15 -10.22 -2.03
CA LEU A 147 -18.87 -9.61 -3.32
C LEU A 147 -17.52 -8.90 -3.24
N PHE A 148 -16.58 -9.32 -4.08
CA PHE A 148 -15.35 -8.60 -4.34
C PHE A 148 -15.50 -7.74 -5.59
N ALA A 149 -15.11 -6.48 -5.47
CA ALA A 149 -15.00 -5.56 -6.60
C ALA A 149 -13.55 -5.13 -6.76
N TYR A 150 -12.93 -5.49 -7.87
CA TYR A 150 -11.61 -5.01 -8.26
C TYR A 150 -11.78 -3.95 -9.35
N VAL A 151 -11.04 -2.86 -9.26
CA VAL A 151 -11.01 -1.82 -10.29
C VAL A 151 -9.68 -1.80 -11.00
N ARG A 152 -9.74 -1.56 -12.30
CA ARG A 152 -8.59 -1.43 -13.16
C ARG A 152 -8.65 -0.10 -13.90
N PHE A 153 -7.63 0.73 -13.71
CA PHE A 153 -7.58 2.09 -14.23
C PHE A 153 -6.16 2.46 -14.67
N ILE A 154 -6.02 3.54 -15.43
CA ILE A 154 -4.74 4.04 -15.92
C ILE A 154 -4.36 5.27 -15.12
N MET A 155 -3.22 5.25 -14.46
CA MET A 155 -2.64 6.39 -13.74
C MET A 155 -1.19 6.54 -14.16
N ASN A 156 -0.74 7.74 -14.51
CA ASN A 156 0.65 7.99 -14.95
C ASN A 156 1.14 7.06 -16.08
N GLN A 157 0.27 6.76 -17.05
CA GLN A 157 0.54 5.83 -18.17
C GLN A 157 0.77 4.37 -17.78
N GLU A 158 0.53 4.01 -16.52
CA GLU A 158 0.59 2.64 -16.02
C GLU A 158 -0.80 2.14 -15.65
N ILE A 159 -1.01 0.83 -15.75
CA ILE A 159 -2.27 0.19 -15.39
C ILE A 159 -2.20 -0.30 -13.96
N TYR A 160 -3.13 0.15 -13.14
CA TYR A 160 -3.29 -0.27 -11.74
C TYR A 160 -4.50 -1.17 -11.62
N GLU A 161 -4.38 -2.20 -10.79
CA GLU A 161 -5.48 -3.08 -10.39
C GLU A 161 -5.52 -3.13 -8.87
N VAL A 162 -6.65 -2.75 -8.28
CA VAL A 162 -6.80 -2.60 -6.83
C VAL A 162 -8.16 -3.14 -6.39
N LEU A 163 -8.20 -3.78 -5.23
CA LEU A 163 -9.46 -4.14 -4.58
C LEU A 163 -10.17 -2.85 -4.13
N LEU A 164 -11.35 -2.58 -4.68
CA LEU A 164 -12.16 -1.43 -4.31
C LEU A 164 -12.93 -1.72 -3.01
N PHE A 165 -13.64 -2.84 -2.95
CA PHE A 165 -14.35 -3.25 -1.74
C PHE A 165 -14.57 -4.76 -1.68
N ALA A 166 -14.82 -5.24 -0.46
CA ALA A 166 -15.38 -6.55 -0.16
C ALA A 166 -16.62 -6.35 0.73
N ARG A 167 -17.82 -6.70 0.25
CA ARG A 167 -19.08 -6.52 1.00
C ARG A 167 -19.86 -7.83 1.10
N THR A 168 -20.46 -8.09 2.25
CA THR A 168 -21.30 -9.27 2.49
C THR A 168 -22.71 -9.11 1.92
N PHE A 169 -23.35 -10.22 1.57
CA PHE A 169 -24.78 -10.26 1.24
C PHE A 169 -25.60 -10.61 2.49
N ILE A 170 -26.76 -9.96 2.64
CA ILE A 170 -27.67 -10.25 3.77
C ILE A 170 -28.62 -11.41 3.44
N THR A 171 -29.00 -11.62 2.18
CA THR A 171 -30.17 -12.46 1.87
C THR A 171 -30.01 -13.41 0.69
N VAL A 172 -29.55 -13.00 -0.50
CA VAL A 172 -29.43 -13.90 -1.67
C VAL A 172 -28.41 -13.41 -2.72
N THR A 173 -27.67 -14.34 -3.33
CA THR A 173 -26.73 -14.15 -4.46
C THR A 173 -27.46 -14.03 -5.81
N LYS A 174 -28.42 -13.10 -5.89
CA LYS A 174 -29.13 -12.76 -7.14
C LYS A 174 -28.42 -11.61 -7.84
N GLY A 175 -28.50 -11.57 -9.17
CA GLY A 175 -27.90 -10.49 -9.97
C GLY A 175 -28.40 -9.09 -9.59
N GLU A 176 -29.66 -8.97 -9.19
CA GLU A 176 -30.23 -7.74 -8.65
C GLU A 176 -29.56 -7.31 -7.33
N SER A 177 -29.38 -8.24 -6.39
CA SER A 177 -28.69 -7.97 -5.12
C SER A 177 -27.25 -7.51 -5.34
N ILE A 178 -26.53 -8.19 -6.24
CA ILE A 178 -25.15 -7.84 -6.61
C ILE A 178 -25.10 -6.42 -7.18
N PHE A 179 -26.01 -6.10 -8.09
CA PHE A 179 -26.10 -4.76 -8.67
C PHE A 179 -26.43 -3.69 -7.62
N HIS A 180 -27.35 -3.96 -6.69
CA HIS A 180 -27.67 -3.01 -5.62
C HIS A 180 -26.47 -2.77 -4.69
N VAL A 181 -25.76 -3.81 -4.25
CA VAL A 181 -24.54 -3.65 -3.44
C VAL A 181 -23.51 -2.77 -4.15
N LEU A 182 -23.29 -3.01 -5.44
CA LEU A 182 -22.40 -2.19 -6.25
C LEU A 182 -22.88 -0.74 -6.35
N LYS A 183 -24.17 -0.55 -6.68
CA LYS A 183 -24.78 0.77 -6.86
C LYS A 183 -24.75 1.58 -5.56
N ASP A 184 -25.08 0.95 -4.43
CA ASP A 184 -25.10 1.59 -3.12
C ASP A 184 -23.71 2.04 -2.71
N TYR A 185 -22.68 1.21 -2.94
CA TYR A 185 -21.28 1.62 -2.72
C TYR A 185 -20.91 2.85 -3.58
N PHE A 186 -21.30 2.84 -4.84
CA PHE A 186 -20.99 3.94 -5.77
C PHE A 186 -21.71 5.22 -5.39
N ILE A 187 -22.97 5.15 -4.95
CA ILE A 187 -23.71 6.29 -4.42
C ILE A 187 -23.05 6.82 -3.15
N GLU A 188 -22.71 5.94 -2.21
CA GLU A 188 -22.05 6.28 -0.94
C GLU A 188 -20.71 7.01 -1.16
N LYS A 189 -19.90 6.54 -2.11
CA LYS A 189 -18.59 7.12 -2.43
C LYS A 189 -18.65 8.18 -3.54
N ALA A 190 -19.86 8.58 -3.95
CA ALA A 190 -20.14 9.55 -5.01
C ALA A 190 -19.48 9.23 -6.37
N ILE A 191 -19.19 7.95 -6.66
CA ILE A 191 -18.58 7.50 -7.92
C ILE A 191 -19.66 7.37 -8.99
N PRO A 192 -19.57 8.12 -10.11
CA PRO A 192 -20.53 7.99 -11.20
C PRO A 192 -20.44 6.60 -11.86
N LEU A 193 -21.56 5.89 -11.96
CA LEU A 193 -21.62 4.61 -12.70
C LEU A 193 -21.20 4.77 -14.17
N SER A 194 -21.43 5.95 -14.76
CA SER A 194 -21.03 6.28 -16.13
C SER A 194 -19.53 6.15 -16.42
N ASN A 195 -18.69 6.17 -15.37
CA ASN A 195 -17.25 6.03 -15.52
C ASN A 195 -16.81 4.58 -15.75
N ILE A 196 -17.71 3.61 -15.55
CA ILE A 196 -17.42 2.19 -15.82
C ILE A 196 -17.41 1.95 -17.33
N ILE A 197 -16.25 1.60 -17.88
CA ILE A 197 -16.09 1.28 -19.31
C ILE A 197 -16.32 -0.21 -19.60
N SER A 198 -15.99 -1.08 -18.67
CA SER A 198 -16.17 -2.52 -18.80
C SER A 198 -16.34 -3.22 -17.47
N VAL A 199 -17.05 -4.34 -17.49
CA VAL A 199 -17.28 -5.23 -16.36
C VAL A 199 -16.83 -6.64 -16.70
N ALA A 200 -15.97 -7.23 -15.87
CA ALA A 200 -15.54 -8.62 -15.97
C ALA A 200 -16.18 -9.47 -14.87
N THR A 201 -16.76 -10.62 -15.23
CA THR A 201 -17.40 -11.53 -14.25
C THR A 201 -17.10 -13.01 -14.56
N ASP A 202 -17.34 -13.88 -13.58
CA ASP A 202 -17.18 -15.34 -13.69
C ASP A 202 -18.14 -16.04 -14.68
N GLY A 203 -19.13 -15.31 -15.20
CA GLY A 203 -20.12 -15.85 -16.12
C GLY A 203 -21.26 -16.61 -15.45
N SER A 204 -21.38 -16.56 -14.12
CA SER A 204 -22.49 -17.18 -13.40
C SER A 204 -23.85 -16.62 -13.85
N PRO A 205 -24.95 -17.39 -13.72
CA PRO A 205 -26.29 -16.90 -14.04
C PRO A 205 -26.66 -15.61 -13.30
N ALA A 206 -26.20 -15.43 -12.07
CA ALA A 206 -26.41 -14.19 -11.31
C ALA A 206 -25.76 -12.97 -11.99
N MET A 207 -24.64 -13.16 -12.72
CA MET A 207 -23.94 -12.07 -13.39
C MET A 207 -24.48 -11.79 -14.81
N VAL A 208 -24.64 -12.83 -15.63
CA VAL A 208 -24.83 -12.67 -17.10
C VAL A 208 -26.26 -12.85 -17.60
N LEU A 209 -27.21 -13.26 -16.74
CA LEU A 209 -28.57 -13.56 -17.19
C LEU A 209 -29.24 -12.34 -17.86
N ARG A 210 -29.85 -12.57 -19.03
CA ARG A 210 -30.33 -11.52 -19.95
C ARG A 210 -31.23 -10.44 -19.33
N TYR A 211 -32.07 -10.82 -18.37
CA TYR A 211 -33.04 -9.90 -17.76
C TYR A 211 -32.83 -9.68 -16.26
N ARG A 212 -32.13 -10.59 -15.58
CA ARG A 212 -31.96 -10.59 -14.12
C ARG A 212 -30.50 -10.70 -13.66
N GLY A 213 -29.57 -10.66 -14.60
CA GLY A 213 -28.13 -10.66 -14.31
C GLY A 213 -27.65 -9.28 -13.91
N CYS A 214 -26.65 -9.21 -13.04
CA CYS A 214 -26.01 -7.96 -12.61
C CYS A 214 -25.61 -7.08 -13.80
N ILE A 215 -25.03 -7.68 -14.84
CA ILE A 215 -24.60 -6.97 -16.05
C ILE A 215 -25.80 -6.34 -16.78
N SER A 216 -26.94 -7.01 -16.79
CA SER A 216 -28.16 -6.53 -17.44
C SER A 216 -28.70 -5.29 -16.73
N TYR A 217 -28.67 -5.26 -15.40
CA TYR A 217 -29.02 -4.06 -14.61
C TYR A 217 -27.99 -2.94 -14.78
N LEU A 218 -26.70 -3.28 -14.83
CA LEU A 218 -25.65 -2.29 -15.07
C LEU A 218 -25.83 -1.62 -16.45
N LYS A 219 -26.14 -2.39 -17.49
CA LYS A 219 -26.41 -1.88 -18.85
C LYS A 219 -27.63 -0.96 -18.94
N GLN A 220 -28.61 -1.10 -18.05
CA GLN A 220 -29.74 -0.18 -17.99
C GLN A 220 -29.33 1.21 -17.48
N ASN A 221 -28.26 1.30 -16.68
CA ASN A 221 -27.73 2.55 -16.13
C ASN A 221 -26.55 3.08 -16.96
N VAL A 222 -25.80 2.19 -17.60
CA VAL A 222 -24.60 2.48 -18.41
C VAL A 222 -24.68 1.68 -19.71
N SER A 223 -25.36 2.23 -20.72
CA SER A 223 -25.66 1.50 -21.97
C SER A 223 -24.42 1.04 -22.75
N GLY A 224 -23.31 1.77 -22.63
CA GLY A 224 -22.05 1.50 -23.33
C GLY A 224 -21.11 0.50 -22.64
N VAL A 225 -21.47 -0.05 -21.48
CA VAL A 225 -20.52 -0.90 -20.72
C VAL A 225 -20.21 -2.22 -21.45
N LEU A 226 -18.92 -2.50 -21.64
CA LEU A 226 -18.46 -3.75 -22.23
C LEU A 226 -18.48 -4.88 -21.18
N ALA A 227 -19.23 -5.94 -21.45
CA ALA A 227 -19.27 -7.13 -20.62
C ALA A 227 -18.20 -8.14 -21.07
N ILE A 228 -17.33 -8.55 -20.16
CA ILE A 228 -16.23 -9.48 -20.39
C ILE A 228 -16.43 -10.70 -19.51
N HIS A 229 -16.31 -11.89 -20.09
CA HIS A 229 -16.27 -13.11 -19.30
C HIS A 229 -14.85 -13.38 -18.83
N CYS A 230 -14.66 -13.66 -17.55
CA CYS A 230 -13.36 -13.95 -16.95
C CYS A 230 -12.65 -15.07 -17.71
N VAL A 231 -11.41 -14.81 -18.14
CA VAL A 231 -10.61 -15.73 -18.96
C VAL A 231 -10.26 -16.99 -18.17
N ILE A 232 -9.95 -16.85 -16.89
CA ILE A 232 -9.59 -17.97 -16.00
C ILE A 232 -10.78 -18.93 -15.87
N HIS A 233 -11.97 -18.39 -15.60
CA HIS A 233 -13.20 -19.18 -15.55
C HIS A 233 -13.50 -19.86 -16.89
N ARG A 234 -13.30 -19.16 -18.02
CA ARG A 234 -13.45 -19.72 -19.37
C ARG A 234 -12.48 -20.89 -19.63
N GLN A 235 -11.21 -20.71 -19.29
CA GLN A 235 -10.19 -21.74 -19.45
C GLN A 235 -10.50 -22.98 -18.60
N HIS A 236 -10.93 -22.78 -17.35
CA HIS A 236 -11.36 -23.86 -16.47
C HIS A 236 -12.54 -24.65 -17.05
N LEU A 237 -13.56 -23.95 -17.57
CA LEU A 237 -14.71 -24.58 -18.21
C LEU A 237 -14.32 -25.37 -19.47
N VAL A 238 -13.38 -24.85 -20.26
CA VAL A 238 -12.88 -25.56 -21.45
C VAL A 238 -12.04 -26.78 -21.06
N ALA A 239 -11.17 -26.65 -20.05
CA ALA A 239 -10.35 -27.75 -19.53
C ALA A 239 -11.20 -28.94 -19.05
N LYS A 240 -12.35 -28.68 -18.43
CA LYS A 240 -13.32 -29.72 -18.04
C LYS A 240 -13.87 -30.52 -19.23
N ASN A 241 -13.91 -29.94 -20.43
CA ASN A 241 -14.54 -30.53 -21.61
C ASN A 241 -13.53 -31.05 -22.66
N LEU A 242 -12.23 -30.81 -22.49
CA LEU A 242 -11.20 -31.09 -23.52
C LEU A 242 -10.82 -32.57 -23.65
N SER A 243 -10.61 -33.29 -22.54
CA SER A 243 -10.47 -34.75 -22.54
C SER A 243 -10.62 -35.32 -21.13
N VAL A 244 -11.17 -36.54 -21.01
CA VAL A 244 -11.34 -37.23 -19.72
C VAL A 244 -9.99 -37.38 -19.00
N ARG A 245 -8.94 -37.78 -19.72
CA ARG A 245 -7.59 -37.96 -19.15
C ARG A 245 -6.98 -36.66 -18.62
N PHE A 246 -7.17 -35.55 -19.31
CA PHE A 246 -6.69 -34.24 -18.86
C PHE A 246 -7.49 -33.74 -17.66
N HIS A 247 -8.80 -33.92 -17.67
CA HIS A 247 -9.68 -33.59 -16.55
C HIS A 247 -9.31 -34.39 -15.28
N GLU A 248 -9.08 -35.70 -15.40
CA GLU A 248 -8.61 -36.56 -14.31
C GLU A 248 -7.25 -36.10 -13.77
N SER A 249 -6.31 -35.77 -14.65
CA SER A 249 -4.98 -35.28 -14.25
C SER A 249 -5.06 -33.95 -13.50
N LEU A 250 -5.91 -33.02 -13.96
CA LEU A 250 -6.16 -31.77 -13.26
C LEU A 250 -6.88 -31.99 -11.93
N HIS A 251 -7.83 -32.92 -11.86
CA HIS A 251 -8.51 -33.27 -10.62
C HIS A 251 -7.55 -33.81 -9.57
N LEU A 252 -6.60 -34.68 -9.96
CA LEU A 252 -5.55 -35.15 -9.05
C LEU A 252 -4.72 -34.00 -8.47
N VAL A 253 -4.35 -33.02 -9.30
CA VAL A 253 -3.61 -31.83 -8.85
C VAL A 253 -4.47 -30.98 -7.91
N ILE A 254 -5.74 -30.75 -8.25
CA ILE A 254 -6.70 -30.02 -7.41
C ILE A 254 -6.87 -30.70 -6.06
N ASP A 255 -7.04 -32.03 -6.03
CA ASP A 255 -7.21 -32.80 -4.80
C ASP A 255 -5.95 -32.77 -3.93
N ALA A 256 -4.76 -32.86 -4.55
CA ALA A 256 -3.50 -32.70 -3.85
C ALA A 256 -3.37 -31.31 -3.22
N ILE A 257 -3.66 -30.25 -3.97
CA ILE A 257 -3.64 -28.87 -3.48
C ILE A 257 -4.67 -28.69 -2.35
N ASN A 258 -5.89 -29.17 -2.53
CA ASN A 258 -6.94 -29.08 -1.52
C ASN A 258 -6.54 -29.81 -0.23
N ARG A 259 -5.88 -30.97 -0.34
CA ARG A 259 -5.35 -31.71 0.81
C ARG A 259 -4.20 -30.98 1.50
N ILE A 260 -3.35 -30.28 0.75
CA ILE A 260 -2.29 -29.44 1.32
C ILE A 260 -2.89 -28.23 2.05
N ARG A 261 -3.93 -27.61 1.47
CA ARG A 261 -4.57 -26.39 2.01
C ARG A 261 -5.65 -26.67 3.06
N SER A 262 -6.09 -27.92 3.22
CA SER A 262 -7.18 -28.28 4.14
C SER A 262 -6.84 -28.06 5.61
N ASN A 263 -5.55 -28.09 5.97
CA ASN A 263 -5.11 -27.70 7.31
C ASN A 263 -3.76 -26.97 7.29
N ALA A 264 -3.51 -26.18 8.34
CA ALA A 264 -2.29 -25.40 8.48
C ALA A 264 -1.03 -26.26 8.65
N LEU A 265 -1.14 -27.50 9.15
CA LEU A 265 -0.02 -28.43 9.31
C LEU A 265 0.50 -28.91 7.96
N ASN A 266 -0.37 -29.35 7.07
CA ASN A 266 -0.04 -29.84 5.72
C ASN A 266 0.60 -28.74 4.88
N THR A 267 0.09 -27.51 4.98
CA THR A 267 0.69 -26.34 4.31
C THR A 267 2.12 -26.07 4.83
N ARG A 268 2.34 -26.14 6.14
CA ARG A 268 3.69 -25.96 6.74
C ARG A 268 4.64 -27.07 6.37
N LEU A 269 4.18 -28.33 6.37
CA LEU A 269 4.98 -29.50 5.99
C LEU A 269 5.37 -29.45 4.51
N PHE A 270 4.44 -29.05 3.64
CA PHE A 270 4.73 -28.90 2.21
C PHE A 270 5.76 -27.80 1.94
N ALA A 271 5.72 -26.69 2.70
CA ALA A 271 6.70 -25.61 2.56
C ALA A 271 8.13 -25.99 3.01
N GLN A 272 8.31 -27.15 3.66
CA GLN A 272 9.62 -27.67 4.07
C GLN A 272 10.20 -28.70 3.09
N LEU A 273 9.44 -29.14 2.08
CA LEU A 273 9.89 -30.02 0.99
C LEU A 273 10.59 -29.21 -0.10
#